data_AF-A0A8F5C4B0-F1
#
_entry.id   AF-A0A8F5C4B0-F1
#
_cell.length_a   1.000
_cell.length_b   1.000
_cell.length_c   1.000
_cell.angle_alpha   90.00
_cell.angle_beta   90.00
_cell.angle_gamma   90.00
#
_symmetry.space_group_name_H-M   'P 1'
#
loop_
_entity.id
_entity.type
_entity.pdbx_description
1 polymer ?
#
loop_
_entity_poly.entity_id
_entity_poly.type
_entity_poly.pdbx_seq_one_letter_code
_entity_poly.pdbx_strand_id
1 'polypeptide(L)'
;MENLIRSFLIPKQKILLINNGKTKYYAVSIPAKFNDFLPNGVYYARVLTNDKVYEVGFRKIWARGTRKILVLPKALSNIWDELIRNNERVSIILEKL
;
A
#
# COMPACT_ATOMS: atom_id res chain seq x y z
N MET A 1 11.31 16.74 -22.65
CA MET A 1 10.75 16.90 -21.30
C MET A 1 10.71 15.51 -20.68
N GLU A 2 11.66 15.19 -19.80
CA GLU A 2 11.60 13.95 -19.03
C GLU A 2 10.45 14.08 -18.03
N ASN A 3 9.41 13.24 -18.17
CA ASN A 3 8.41 13.10 -17.12
C ASN A 3 9.11 12.48 -15.92
N LEU A 4 9.46 13.31 -14.93
CA LEU A 4 10.07 12.86 -13.69
C LEU A 4 9.03 11.99 -12.95
N ILE A 5 9.13 10.66 -13.08
CA ILE A 5 8.26 9.72 -12.38
C ILE A 5 8.47 9.94 -10.88
N ARG A 6 7.51 10.61 -10.24
CA ARG A 6 7.56 10.83 -8.79
C ARG A 6 7.25 9.51 -8.10
N SER A 7 8.29 8.97 -7.46
CA SER A 7 8.22 7.79 -6.62
C SER A 7 8.12 8.18 -5.16
N PHE A 8 7.18 7.58 -4.43
CA PHE A 8 7.01 7.78 -2.99
C PHE A 8 7.33 6.50 -2.25
N LEU A 9 8.31 6.56 -1.34
CA LEU A 9 8.62 5.48 -0.40
C LEU A 9 7.93 5.76 0.94
N ILE A 10 7.07 4.84 1.36
CA ILE A 10 6.35 4.88 2.63
C ILE A 10 6.88 3.73 3.50
N PRO A 11 7.85 3.99 4.40
CA PRO A 11 8.53 2.93 5.12
C PRO A 11 7.75 2.43 6.34
N LYS A 12 8.03 1.18 6.75
CA LYS A 12 7.64 0.59 8.04
C LYS A 12 6.13 0.53 8.34
N GLN A 13 5.33 0.26 7.32
CA GLN A 13 3.89 0.08 7.45
C GLN A 13 3.51 -1.34 7.86
N LYS A 14 2.37 -1.48 8.54
CA LYS A 14 1.74 -2.79 8.76
C LYS A 14 0.74 -3.07 7.65
N ILE A 15 0.68 -4.32 7.22
CA ILE A 15 -0.47 -4.83 6.48
C ILE A 15 -1.60 -5.09 7.48
N LEU A 16 -2.81 -4.70 7.11
CA LEU A 16 -4.01 -4.82 7.92
C LEU A 16 -5.02 -5.68 7.17
N LEU A 17 -5.61 -6.65 7.85
CA LEU A 17 -6.84 -7.29 7.39
C LEU A 17 -8.02 -6.49 7.93
N ILE A 18 -8.76 -5.82 7.05
CA ILE A 18 -9.93 -5.02 7.40
C ILE A 18 -11.18 -5.82 7.11
N ASN A 19 -12.03 -5.97 8.13
CA ASN A 19 -13.37 -6.54 8.01
C ASN A 19 -14.38 -5.40 7.88
N ASN A 20 -15.15 -5.39 6.79
CA ASN A 20 -16.26 -4.46 6.57
C ASN A 20 -17.54 -5.27 6.26
N GLY A 21 -18.23 -5.68 7.32
CA GLY A 21 -19.38 -6.59 7.23
C GLY A 21 -18.98 -7.95 6.64
N LYS A 22 -19.59 -8.30 5.50
CA LYS A 22 -19.31 -9.56 4.78
C LYS A 22 -18.01 -9.52 3.96
N THR A 23 -17.42 -8.34 3.77
CA THR A 23 -16.23 -8.17 2.93
C THR A 23 -14.97 -8.07 3.80
N LYS A 24 -13.95 -8.85 3.45
CA LYS A 24 -12.60 -8.74 4.03
C LYS A 24 -11.62 -8.31 2.96
N TYR A 25 -10.73 -7.39 3.29
CA TYR A 25 -9.67 -6.95 2.38
C TYR A 25 -8.39 -6.58 3.12
N TYR A 26 -7.27 -6.77 2.44
CA TYR A 26 -5.95 -6.38 2.93
C TYR A 26 -5.68 -4.93 2.54
N ALA A 27 -5.09 -4.16 3.45
CA ALA A 27 -4.69 -2.80 3.15
C ALA A 27 -3.46 -2.37 3.93
N VAL A 28 -2.81 -1.33 3.43
CA VAL A 28 -1.75 -0.61 4.13
C VAL A 28 -2.23 0.81 4.39
N SER A 29 -2.03 1.31 5.61
CA SER A 29 -2.30 2.71 5.94
C SER A 29 -1.14 3.58 5.47
N ILE A 30 -1.48 4.67 4.80
CA ILE A 30 -0.55 5.72 4.40
C ILE A 30 -0.65 6.83 5.46
N PRO A 31 0.44 7.16 6.16
CA PRO A 31 0.44 8.19 7.19
C PRO A 31 0.04 9.57 6.64
N ALA A 32 -0.68 10.35 7.45
CA ALA A 32 -1.24 11.66 7.06
C ALA A 32 -0.19 12.67 6.55
N LYS A 33 1.06 12.58 7.04
CA LYS A 33 2.18 13.40 6.55
C LYS A 33 2.47 13.26 5.06
N PHE A 34 1.98 12.20 4.41
CA PHE A 34 2.11 12.01 2.96
C PHE A 34 0.91 12.55 2.18
N ASN A 35 -0.14 13.05 2.84
CA ASN A 35 -1.38 13.43 2.17
C ASN A 35 -1.20 14.53 1.13
N ASP A 36 -0.38 15.53 1.43
CA ASP A 36 -0.10 16.68 0.55
C ASP A 36 0.76 16.31 -0.64
N PHE A 37 1.57 15.25 -0.48
CA PHE A 37 2.50 14.78 -1.51
C PHE A 37 1.89 13.71 -2.42
N LEU A 38 0.93 12.94 -1.93
CA LEU A 38 0.24 11.87 -2.65
C LEU A 38 -1.17 12.32 -3.06
N PRO A 39 -1.37 13.04 -4.18
CA PRO A 39 -2.70 13.40 -4.63
C PRO A 39 -3.59 12.16 -4.84
N ASN A 40 -4.90 12.32 -4.79
CA ASN A 40 -5.80 11.21 -5.10
C ASN A 40 -5.57 10.74 -6.55
N GLY A 41 -5.47 9.43 -6.75
CA GLY A 41 -5.13 8.89 -8.06
C GLY A 41 -4.85 7.39 -8.04
N VAL A 42 -4.48 6.88 -9.22
CA VAL A 42 -3.99 5.51 -9.42
C VAL A 42 -2.48 5.55 -9.44
N TYR A 43 -1.88 4.63 -8.69
CA TYR A 43 -0.42 4.49 -8.56
C TYR A 43 -0.04 3.07 -8.88
N TYR A 44 1.10 2.87 -9.54
CA TYR A 44 1.75 1.58 -9.55
C TYR A 44 2.37 1.34 -8.18
N ALA A 45 1.97 0.25 -7.52
CA ALA A 45 2.39 -0.03 -6.15
C ALA A 45 3.28 -1.27 -6.09
N ARG A 46 4.29 -1.19 -5.22
CA ARG A 46 5.16 -2.30 -4.83
C ARG A 46 5.24 -2.37 -3.32
N VAL A 47 5.22 -3.59 -2.77
CA VAL A 47 5.42 -3.86 -1.34
C VAL A 47 6.80 -4.48 -1.17
N LEU A 48 7.63 -3.87 -0.34
CA LEU A 48 8.99 -4.30 -0.06
C LEU A 48 9.04 -4.88 1.35
N THR A 49 9.49 -6.12 1.45
CA THR A 49 9.96 -6.74 2.69
C THR A 49 11.48 -6.66 2.76
N ASN A 50 12.08 -7.23 3.81
CA ASN A 50 13.54 -7.31 3.89
C ASN A 50 14.14 -8.15 2.75
N ASP A 51 13.44 -9.20 2.33
CA ASP A 51 14.00 -10.20 1.42
C ASP A 51 13.43 -10.15 0.01
N LYS A 52 12.28 -9.50 -0.19
CA LYS A 52 11.52 -9.58 -1.45
C LYS A 52 10.80 -8.28 -1.79
N VAL A 53 10.54 -8.14 -3.09
CA VAL A 53 9.64 -7.12 -3.64
C VAL A 53 8.43 -7.83 -4.22
N TYR A 54 7.24 -7.40 -3.83
CA TYR A 54 5.97 -7.89 -4.33
C TYR A 54 5.32 -6.83 -5.22
N GLU A 55 5.10 -7.21 -6.47
CA GLU A 55 4.35 -6.38 -7.43
C GLU A 55 2.87 -6.37 -7.06
N VAL A 56 2.39 -5.21 -6.57
CA VAL A 56 0.97 -5.02 -6.22
C VAL A 56 0.20 -4.59 -7.47
N GLY A 57 0.87 -3.88 -8.39
CA GLY A 57 0.29 -3.34 -9.62
C GLY A 57 -0.47 -2.03 -9.40
N PHE A 58 -1.28 -1.63 -10.39
CA PHE A 58 -2.04 -0.39 -10.33
C PHE A 58 -3.14 -0.41 -9.27
N ARG A 59 -3.08 0.54 -8.34
CA ARG A 59 -4.04 0.66 -7.24
C ARG A 59 -4.45 2.10 -7.03
N LYS A 60 -5.74 2.28 -6.76
CA LYS A 60 -6.28 3.55 -6.30
C LYS A 60 -6.01 3.71 -4.81
N ILE A 61 -5.52 4.89 -4.42
CA ILE A 61 -5.40 5.28 -3.02
C ILE A 61 -6.73 5.89 -2.58
N TRP A 62 -7.24 5.46 -1.44
CA TRP A 62 -8.52 5.92 -0.90
C TRP A 62 -8.31 6.73 0.37
N ALA A 63 -9.11 7.76 0.58
CA ALA A 63 -9.17 8.45 1.86
C ALA A 63 -9.96 7.60 2.88
N ARG A 64 -9.46 7.54 4.12
CA ARG A 64 -10.14 6.94 5.27
C ARG A 64 -9.88 7.80 6.50
N GLY A 65 -10.80 8.72 6.79
CA GLY A 65 -10.60 9.75 7.81
C GLY A 65 -9.42 10.65 7.45
N THR A 66 -8.49 10.86 8.39
CA THR A 66 -7.29 11.68 8.19
C THR A 66 -6.16 10.95 7.46
N ARG A 67 -6.31 9.66 7.18
CA ARG A 67 -5.28 8.84 6.54
C ARG A 67 -5.71 8.40 5.15
N LYS A 68 -4.74 8.01 4.35
CA LYS A 68 -4.98 7.32 3.08
C LYS A 68 -4.77 5.82 3.27
N ILE A 69 -5.40 5.00 2.43
CA ILE A 69 -5.22 3.55 2.42
C ILE A 69 -4.95 3.05 1.01
N LEU A 70 -4.07 2.07 0.92
CA LEU A 70 -3.79 1.29 -0.28
C LEU A 70 -4.37 -0.10 -0.08
N VAL A 71 -5.35 -0.49 -0.88
CA VAL A 71 -5.91 -1.86 -0.85
C VAL A 71 -4.97 -2.79 -1.62
N LEU A 72 -4.61 -3.92 -1.00
CA LEU A 72 -3.75 -4.93 -1.60
C LEU A 72 -4.58 -6.00 -2.33
N PRO A 73 -4.04 -6.62 -3.41
CA PRO A 73 -4.75 -7.64 -4.17
C PRO A 73 -5.02 -8.89 -3.34
N LYS A 74 -6.24 -9.41 -3.48
CA LYS A 74 -6.62 -10.71 -2.91
C LYS A 74 -5.81 -11.87 -3.49
N ALA A 75 -5.32 -11.76 -4.73
CA ALA A 75 -4.49 -12.80 -5.35
C ALA A 75 -3.20 -13.12 -4.57
N LEU A 76 -2.73 -12.18 -3.73
CA LEU A 76 -1.55 -12.34 -2.88
C LEU A 76 -1.93 -12.55 -1.39
N SER A 77 -3.17 -12.97 -1.09
CA SER A 77 -3.67 -13.09 0.29
C SER A 77 -2.79 -13.94 1.20
N ASN A 78 -2.28 -15.06 0.70
CA ASN A 78 -1.44 -15.97 1.48
C ASN A 78 -0.15 -15.26 1.97
N ILE A 79 0.44 -14.42 1.12
CA ILE A 79 1.61 -13.61 1.47
C ILE A 79 1.22 -12.57 2.53
N TRP A 80 0.10 -11.88 2.34
CA TRP A 80 -0.36 -10.88 3.32
C TRP A 80 -0.66 -11.49 4.69
N ASP A 81 -1.28 -12.67 4.72
CA ASP A 81 -1.56 -13.41 5.95
C ASP A 81 -0.26 -13.83 6.67
N GLU A 82 0.75 -14.28 5.92
CA GLU A 82 2.07 -14.60 6.46
C GLU A 82 2.75 -13.38 7.08
N LEU A 83 2.81 -12.26 6.34
CA LEU A 83 3.41 -11.02 6.82
C LEU A 83 2.67 -10.47 8.06
N ILE A 84 1.35 -10.58 8.10
CA ILE A 84 0.54 -10.20 9.28
C ILE A 84 0.89 -11.11 10.47
N ARG A 85 0.94 -12.43 10.26
CA ARG A 85 1.24 -13.42 11.31
C ARG A 85 2.61 -13.21 11.92
N ASN A 86 3.59 -12.89 11.08
CA ASN A 86 4.96 -12.59 11.49
C ASN A 86 5.12 -11.17 12.08
N ASN A 87 4.05 -10.38 12.10
CA ASN A 87 4.04 -8.98 12.53
C ASN A 87 5.11 -8.13 11.79
N GLU A 88 5.34 -8.46 10.52
CA GLU A 88 6.37 -7.85 9.70
C GLU A 88 5.99 -6.41 9.31
N ARG A 89 7.00 -5.57 9.17
CA ARG A 89 6.87 -4.19 8.69
C ARG A 89 7.35 -4.11 7.25
N VAL A 90 6.49 -3.62 6.37
CA VAL A 90 6.78 -3.47 4.95
C VAL A 90 6.99 -2.02 4.57
N SER A 91 7.75 -1.77 3.53
CA SER A 91 7.79 -0.46 2.86
C SER A 91 6.94 -0.50 1.60
N ILE A 92 6.27 0.61 1.28
CA ILE A 92 5.47 0.72 0.06
C ILE A 92 6.15 1.71 -0.87
N ILE A 93 6.35 1.31 -2.12
CA ILE A 93 6.72 2.23 -3.21
C ILE A 93 5.46 2.52 -4.03
N LEU A 94 5.21 3.79 -4.29
CA LEU A 94 4.11 4.27 -5.13
C LEU A 94 4.67 5.15 -6.24
N GLU A 95 4.38 4.79 -7.48
CA GLU A 95 4.76 5.55 -8.68
C GLU A 95 3.52 6.08 -9.35
N LYS A 96 3.47 7.41 -9.53
CA LYS A 96 2.39 8.04 -10.27
C LYS A 96 2.70 7.97 -11.77
N LEU A 97 1.73 7.48 -12.54
CA LEU A 97 1.75 7.58 -14.01
C LEU A 97 1.64 9.03 -14.46
#